data_AF-A0A9E5NC33-F1
#
_entry.id   AF-A0A9E5NC33-F1
#
_cell.length_a   1.000
_cell.length_b   1.000
_cell.length_c   1.000
_cell.angle_alpha   90.00
_cell.angle_beta   90.00
_cell.angle_gamma   90.00
#
_symmetry.space_group_name_H-M   'P 1'
#
loop_
_entity.id
_entity.type
_entity.pdbx_description
1 polymer ?
#
loop_
_entity_poly.entity_id
_entity_poly.type
_entity_poly.pdbx_seq_one_letter_code
_entity_poly.pdbx_strand_id
1 'polypeptide(L)'
;FTHDSIALGEDGPTHQPVEQLMSLRAIPGLTVIRPADANETAAAWRLAVERTGPVALILTRQKLPILDLERHPTVEGVARGAYVLAEAGSGRPDIILVATGSEVHLALASR
;
A
#
# COMPACT_ATOMS: atom_id res chain seq x y z
N PHE A 1 12.46 2.84 1.61
CA PHE A 1 12.03 3.76 2.66
C PHE A 1 11.24 2.94 3.68
N THR A 2 11.67 2.90 4.95
CA THR A 2 10.96 2.19 6.04
C THR A 2 10.43 3.21 7.06
N HIS A 3 9.63 2.76 8.03
CA HIS A 3 9.00 3.63 9.03
C HIS A 3 8.10 4.70 8.36
N ASP A 4 7.16 4.23 7.55
CA ASP A 4 6.42 5.05 6.59
C ASP A 4 5.39 6.05 7.13
N SER A 5 5.15 6.09 8.44
CA SER A 5 4.01 6.82 9.01
C SER A 5 4.21 7.16 10.49
N ILE A 6 3.22 7.85 11.05
CA ILE A 6 3.12 8.12 12.51
C ILE A 6 3.16 6.86 13.37
N ALA A 7 2.90 5.67 12.79
CA ALA A 7 3.01 4.39 13.49
C ALA A 7 4.45 4.05 13.92
N LEU A 8 5.44 4.86 13.54
CA LEU A 8 6.76 4.85 14.14
C LEU A 8 6.72 5.00 15.67
N GLY A 9 5.87 5.87 16.21
CA GLY A 9 5.71 6.05 17.66
C GLY A 9 6.74 7.00 18.27
N GLU A 10 7.55 6.50 19.21
CA GLU A 10 8.24 7.29 20.23
C GLU A 10 9.35 8.22 19.71
N ASP A 11 9.89 7.96 18.51
CA ASP A 11 10.94 8.78 17.90
C ASP A 11 10.46 10.19 17.47
N GLY A 12 9.14 10.42 17.52
CA GLY A 12 8.54 11.75 17.46
C GLY A 12 8.43 12.35 16.05
N PRO A 13 7.98 13.60 15.96
CA PRO A 13 7.47 14.18 14.72
C PRO A 13 8.54 14.38 13.63
N THR A 14 9.81 14.53 14.00
CA THR A 14 10.90 14.68 13.03
C THR A 14 11.21 13.39 12.27
N HIS A 15 10.78 12.24 12.79
CA HIS A 15 10.98 10.93 12.16
C HIS A 15 9.70 10.33 11.59
N GLN A 16 8.54 10.96 11.81
CA GLN A 16 7.24 10.47 11.37
C GLN A 16 6.88 11.11 10.03
N PRO A 17 6.84 10.33 8.93
CA PRO A 17 6.46 10.88 7.63
C PRO A 17 5.02 11.39 7.61
N VAL A 18 4.80 12.52 6.93
CA VAL A 18 3.48 13.13 6.68
C VAL A 18 3.33 13.43 5.18
N GLU A 19 4.28 14.16 4.60
CA GLU A 19 4.22 14.69 3.23
C GLU A 19 5.10 13.92 2.23
N GLN A 20 6.00 13.07 2.72
CA GLN A 20 7.03 12.39 1.92
C GLN A 20 6.40 11.53 0.82
N LEU A 21 5.27 10.87 1.11
CA LEU A 21 4.55 10.06 0.12
C LEU A 21 4.04 10.91 -1.05
N MET A 22 3.48 12.09 -0.77
CA MET A 22 3.02 13.03 -1.80
C MET A 22 4.18 13.63 -2.57
N SER A 23 5.27 13.99 -1.88
CA SER A 23 6.49 14.49 -2.51
C SER A 23 7.07 13.48 -3.50
N LEU A 24 7.18 12.21 -3.14
CA LEU A 24 7.71 11.17 -4.02
C LEU A 24 6.77 10.91 -5.21
N ARG A 25 5.45 10.88 -4.98
CA ARG A 25 4.46 10.68 -6.06
C ARG A 25 4.46 11.80 -7.09
N ALA A 26 4.89 13.01 -6.73
CA ALA A 26 4.96 14.14 -7.64
C ALA A 26 6.19 14.11 -8.57
N ILE A 27 7.18 13.24 -8.33
CA ILE A 27 8.41 13.16 -9.13
C ILE A 27 8.11 12.40 -10.44
N PRO A 28 8.30 13.03 -11.61
CA PRO A 28 8.09 12.36 -12.88
C PRO A 28 9.02 11.15 -13.05
N GLY A 29 8.46 10.03 -13.53
CA GLY A 29 9.22 8.80 -13.78
C GLY A 29 9.58 7.98 -12.54
N LEU A 30 9.21 8.44 -11.32
CA LEU A 30 9.38 7.67 -10.09
C LEU A 30 8.12 6.82 -9.84
N THR A 31 8.29 5.51 -9.73
CA THR A 31 7.22 4.62 -9.28
C THR A 31 7.21 4.55 -7.76
N VAL A 32 6.07 4.76 -7.12
CA VAL A 32 5.94 4.70 -5.66
C VAL A 32 4.94 3.62 -5.28
N ILE A 33 5.37 2.65 -4.48
CA ILE A 33 4.54 1.51 -4.04
C ILE A 33 4.56 1.44 -2.52
N ARG A 34 3.38 1.45 -1.92
CA ARG A 34 3.17 1.34 -0.46
C ARG A 34 2.33 0.08 -0.18
N PRO A 35 2.96 -1.10 -0.03
CA PRO A 35 2.27 -2.38 0.05
C PRO A 35 1.49 -2.54 1.35
N ALA A 36 0.32 -3.19 1.25
CA ALA A 36 -0.63 -3.42 2.33
C ALA A 36 -0.27 -4.58 3.25
N ASP A 37 0.49 -5.57 2.76
CA ASP A 37 0.91 -6.74 3.52
C ASP A 37 2.19 -7.37 2.96
N ALA A 38 2.55 -8.57 3.44
CA ALA A 38 3.71 -9.32 2.97
C ALA A 38 3.58 -9.78 1.51
N ASN A 39 2.38 -10.15 1.05
CA ASN A 39 2.15 -10.62 -0.32
C ASN A 39 2.34 -9.48 -1.33
N GLU A 40 1.75 -8.32 -1.06
CA GLU A 40 1.96 -7.14 -1.88
C GLU A 40 3.41 -6.67 -1.84
N THR A 41 4.09 -6.80 -0.69
CA THR A 41 5.52 -6.45 -0.58
C THR A 41 6.37 -7.32 -1.50
N ALA A 42 6.12 -8.63 -1.56
CA ALA A 42 6.83 -9.54 -2.47
C ALA A 42 6.54 -9.19 -3.94
N ALA A 43 5.28 -8.93 -4.29
CA ALA A 43 4.89 -8.52 -5.64
C ALA A 43 5.52 -7.17 -6.04
N ALA A 44 5.56 -6.20 -5.12
CA ALA A 44 6.15 -4.89 -5.34
C ALA A 44 7.67 -4.98 -5.56
N TRP A 45 8.37 -5.85 -4.83
CA TRP A 45 9.78 -6.12 -5.05
C TRP A 45 10.04 -6.74 -6.42
N ARG A 46 9.24 -7.73 -6.82
CA ARG A 46 9.32 -8.30 -8.16
C ARG A 46 9.14 -7.23 -9.23
N LEU A 47 8.11 -6.41 -9.09
CA LEU A 47 7.85 -5.29 -10.01
C LEU A 47 9.02 -4.29 -10.04
N ALA A 48 9.64 -4.00 -8.89
CA ALA A 48 10.78 -3.10 -8.80
C ALA A 48 12.01 -3.61 -9.56
N VAL A 49 12.23 -4.93 -9.59
CA VAL A 49 13.34 -5.55 -10.33
C VAL A 49 13.05 -5.63 -11.83
N GLU A 50 11.80 -5.91 -12.21
CA GLU A 50 11.41 -6.08 -13.62
C GLU A 50 11.22 -4.74 -14.36
N ARG A 51 10.99 -3.64 -13.64
CA ARG A 51 10.69 -2.32 -14.22
C ARG A 51 11.95 -1.54 -14.58
N THR A 52 11.87 -0.82 -15.70
CA THR A 52 12.83 0.24 -16.02
C THR A 52 12.48 1.52 -15.25
N GLY A 53 13.48 2.14 -14.63
CA GLY A 53 13.33 3.39 -13.87
C GLY A 53 13.26 3.16 -12.35
N PRO A 54 13.34 4.25 -11.55
CA PRO A 54 13.41 4.12 -10.10
C PRO A 54 12.07 3.71 -9.50
N VAL A 55 12.13 2.85 -8.48
CA VAL A 55 10.98 2.42 -7.68
C VAL A 55 11.25 2.69 -6.20
N ALA A 56 10.37 3.46 -5.57
CA ALA A 56 10.37 3.70 -4.13
C ALA A 56 9.37 2.75 -3.44
N LEU A 57 9.90 1.80 -2.66
CA LEU A 57 9.11 0.96 -1.77
C LEU A 57 8.98 1.66 -0.40
N ILE A 58 7.74 1.88 0.02
CA ILE A 58 7.36 2.60 1.24
C ILE A 58 6.82 1.58 2.25
N LEU A 59 7.60 1.25 3.28
CA LEU A 59 7.38 0.09 4.14
C LEU A 59 7.10 0.49 5.59
N THR A 60 6.18 -0.22 6.23
CA THR A 60 5.80 0.02 7.63
C THR A 60 6.92 -0.35 8.61
N ARG A 61 6.84 0.20 9.83
CA ARG A 61 7.61 -0.30 10.99
C ARG A 61 6.89 -1.47 11.66
N GLN A 62 5.60 -1.26 11.92
CA GLN A 62 4.72 -2.16 12.61
C GLN A 62 4.37 -3.38 11.75
N LYS A 63 4.00 -4.48 12.42
CA LYS A 63 3.46 -5.67 11.78
C LYS A 63 2.10 -5.37 11.16
N LEU A 64 1.84 -5.97 10.00
CA LEU A 64 0.54 -5.96 9.35
C LEU A 64 0.03 -7.39 9.21
N PRO A 65 -1.30 -7.63 9.33
CA PRO A 65 -1.89 -8.91 9.00
C PRO A 65 -1.62 -9.28 7.54
N ILE A 66 -1.56 -10.58 7.25
CA ILE A 66 -1.43 -11.07 5.87
C ILE A 66 -2.84 -11.26 5.30
N LEU A 67 -3.08 -10.74 4.10
CA LEU A 67 -4.34 -10.90 3.39
C LEU A 67 -4.47 -12.33 2.87
N ASP A 68 -5.65 -12.91 3.03
CA ASP A 68 -5.99 -14.24 2.50
C ASP A 68 -6.10 -14.16 0.96
N LEU A 69 -5.16 -14.80 0.27
CA LEU A 69 -5.07 -14.77 -1.19
C LEU A 69 -6.24 -15.45 -1.89
N GLU A 70 -6.93 -16.40 -1.24
CA GLU A 70 -8.13 -17.03 -1.82
C GLU A 70 -9.28 -16.03 -1.90
N ARG A 71 -9.35 -15.11 -0.93
CA ARG A 71 -10.38 -14.06 -0.86
C ARG A 71 -9.96 -12.80 -1.60
N HIS A 72 -8.65 -12.56 -1.71
CA HIS A 72 -8.07 -11.32 -2.15
C HIS A 72 -6.84 -11.61 -3.03
N PRO A 73 -7.00 -11.79 -4.36
CA PRO A 73 -5.88 -12.04 -5.26
C PRO A 73 -5.06 -10.76 -5.49
N THR A 74 -4.30 -10.37 -4.48
CA THR A 74 -3.60 -9.07 -4.38
C THR A 74 -2.39 -8.96 -5.30
N VAL A 75 -1.69 -10.08 -5.50
CA VAL A 75 -0.39 -10.14 -6.20
C VAL A 75 -0.46 -9.57 -7.63
N GLU A 76 -1.49 -9.95 -8.38
CA GLU A 76 -1.70 -9.47 -9.76
C GLU A 76 -2.18 -8.02 -9.79
N GLY A 77 -2.85 -7.58 -8.73
CA GLY A 77 -3.35 -6.23 -8.55
C GLY A 77 -2.24 -5.19 -8.41
N VAL A 78 -1.14 -5.54 -7.73
CA VAL A 78 -0.01 -4.61 -7.49
C VAL A 78 0.56 -4.04 -8.78
N ALA A 79 0.71 -4.86 -9.83
CA ALA A 79 1.23 -4.40 -11.13
C ALA A 79 0.32 -3.38 -11.83
N ARG A 80 -0.99 -3.39 -11.52
CA ARG A 80 -1.98 -2.43 -12.04
C ARG A 80 -1.97 -1.11 -11.27
N GLY A 81 -1.27 -1.02 -10.14
CA GLY A 81 -1.18 0.15 -9.27
C GLY A 81 -2.37 0.33 -8.33
N ALA A 82 -3.59 0.03 -8.78
CA ALA A 82 -4.80 -0.05 -7.96
C ALA A 82 -5.70 -1.19 -8.45
N TYR A 83 -6.44 -1.81 -7.53
CA TYR A 83 -7.34 -2.92 -7.84
C TYR A 83 -8.42 -3.04 -6.77
N VAL A 84 -9.53 -3.68 -7.11
CA VAL A 84 -10.61 -3.95 -6.15
C VAL A 84 -10.19 -5.12 -5.26
N LEU A 85 -10.09 -4.85 -3.96
CA LEU A 85 -9.74 -5.87 -2.97
C LEU A 85 -10.98 -6.61 -2.46
N ALA A 86 -12.09 -5.88 -2.28
CA ALA A 86 -13.36 -6.43 -1.84
C ALA A 86 -14.51 -5.74 -2.59
N GLU A 87 -15.35 -6.54 -3.24
CA GLU A 87 -16.54 -6.05 -3.95
C GLU A 87 -17.71 -5.78 -2.99
N ALA A 88 -18.64 -4.93 -3.43
CA ALA A 88 -19.91 -4.77 -2.75
C ALA A 88 -20.73 -6.07 -2.83
N GLY A 89 -21.49 -6.39 -1.77
CA GLY A 89 -22.23 -7.65 -1.68
C GLY A 89 -23.26 -7.87 -2.79
N SER A 90 -23.88 -6.80 -3.31
CA SER A 90 -24.72 -6.85 -4.51
C SER A 90 -24.96 -5.45 -5.06
N GLY A 91 -24.98 -5.31 -6.39
CA GLY A 91 -25.36 -4.08 -7.06
C GLY A 91 -24.25 -3.02 -7.12
N ARG A 92 -24.64 -1.77 -7.38
CA ARG A 92 -23.72 -0.63 -7.46
C ARG A 92 -23.33 -0.21 -6.03
N PRO A 93 -22.03 -0.01 -5.74
CA PRO A 93 -21.62 0.48 -4.42
C PRO A 93 -22.11 1.91 -4.19
N ASP A 94 -22.63 2.18 -2.99
CA ASP A 94 -22.94 3.54 -2.52
C ASP A 94 -21.67 4.33 -2.20
N ILE A 95 -20.63 3.64 -1.73
CA ILE A 95 -19.34 4.21 -1.31
C ILE A 95 -18.20 3.32 -1.83
N ILE A 96 -17.11 3.95 -2.27
CA ILE A 96 -15.86 3.27 -2.60
C ILE A 96 -14.81 3.72 -1.59
N LEU A 97 -14.27 2.78 -0.82
CA LEU A 97 -13.13 3.03 0.06
C LEU A 97 -11.83 2.79 -0.71
N VAL A 98 -10.94 3.79 -0.71
CA VAL A 98 -9.60 3.69 -1.32
C VAL A 98 -8.56 3.88 -0.22
N ALA A 99 -7.67 2.90 -0.07
CA ALA A 99 -6.64 2.89 0.95
C ALA A 99 -5.32 2.35 0.38
N THR A 100 -4.22 2.61 1.08
CA THR A 100 -2.86 2.14 0.70
C THR A 100 -2.11 1.72 1.95
N GLY A 101 -1.16 0.80 1.83
CA GLY A 101 -0.33 0.40 2.96
C GLY A 101 -1.14 -0.12 4.15
N SER A 102 -0.71 0.27 5.35
CA SER A 102 -1.33 -0.13 6.61
C SER A 102 -2.82 0.21 6.73
N GLU A 103 -3.31 1.22 6.00
CA GLU A 103 -4.70 1.66 6.10
C GLU A 103 -5.68 0.73 5.35
N VAL A 104 -5.19 -0.19 4.52
CA VAL A 104 -6.04 -1.17 3.81
C VAL A 104 -6.81 -2.05 4.78
N HIS A 105 -6.18 -2.49 5.89
CA HIS A 105 -6.86 -3.28 6.90
C HIS A 105 -7.95 -2.50 7.63
N LEU A 106 -7.73 -1.20 7.87
CA LEU A 106 -8.75 -0.32 8.44
C LEU A 106 -9.94 -0.17 7.49
N ALA A 107 -9.68 0.01 6.19
CA ALA A 107 -10.74 0.07 5.18
C ALA A 107 -11.54 -1.24 5.11
N LEU A 108 -10.88 -2.40 5.14
CA LEU A 108 -11.54 -3.71 5.17
C LEU A 108 -12.39 -3.93 6.42
N ALA A 109 -11.94 -3.42 7.58
CA ALA A 109 -12.68 -3.52 8.83
C ALA A 109 -13.89 -2.57 8.90
N SER A 110 -13.99 -1.61 7.98
CA SER A 110 -15.02 -0.56 7.96
C SER A 110 -16.12 -0.79 6.91
N ARG A 111 -16.10 -1.95 6.24
CA ARG A 111 -17.06 -2.31 5.18
C ARG A 111 -18.34 -2.91 5.74
#